data_AF-A0A7U3VS72-F1
#
_entry.id   AF-A0A7U3VS72-F1
#
_cell.length_a   1.000
_cell.length_b   1.000
_cell.length_c   1.000
_cell.angle_alpha   90.00
_cell.angle_beta   90.00
_cell.angle_gamma   90.00
#
_symmetry.space_group_name_H-M   'P 1'
#
loop_
_entity.id
_entity.type
_entity.pdbx_description
1 polymer ?
#
loop_
_entity_poly.entity_id
_entity_poly.type
_entity_poly.pdbx_seq_one_letter_code
_entity_poly.pdbx_strand_id
1 'polypeptide(L)' 'MNHGPYGPEHPDITYVPHDYPEAVFDTGEVALNHAVAGSGSKPVLLLIPPQATS' A
#
# COMPACT_ATOMS: atom_id res chain seq x y z
N MET A 1 -18.52 1.50 -19.52
CA MET A 1 -17.22 0.80 -19.49
C MET A 1 -17.44 -0.47 -18.68
N ASN A 2 -17.00 -1.62 -19.16
CA ASN A 2 -17.08 -2.85 -18.37
C ASN A 2 -15.92 -2.80 -17.38
N HIS A 3 -16.20 -2.44 -16.12
CA HIS A 3 -15.21 -2.58 -15.06
C HIS A 3 -14.91 -4.08 -14.96
N GLY A 4 -13.64 -4.48 -15.03
CA GLY A 4 -13.25 -5.86 -14.77
C GLY A 4 -13.75 -6.29 -13.38
N PRO A 5 -13.53 -7.54 -12.93
CA PRO A 5 -14.04 -8.00 -11.63
C PRO A 5 -13.40 -7.29 -10.41
N TYR A 6 -12.68 -6.19 -10.59
CA TYR A 6 -11.94 -5.47 -9.55
C TYR A 6 -12.51 -4.07 -9.35
N GLY A 7 -12.64 -3.67 -8.09
CA GLY A 7 -13.19 -2.39 -7.65
C GLY A 7 -13.63 -2.45 -6.19
N PRO A 8 -13.89 -1.28 -5.55
CA PRO A 8 -14.35 -1.22 -4.16
C PRO A 8 -15.68 -1.95 -3.92
N GLU A 9 -16.49 -2.15 -4.96
CA GLU A 9 -17.73 -2.94 -4.94
C GLU A 9 -17.49 -4.47 -4.88
N HIS A 10 -16.25 -4.91 -5.16
CA HIS A 10 -15.80 -6.29 -5.08
C HIS A 10 -14.54 -6.42 -4.20
N PRO A 11 -14.61 -6.03 -2.91
CA PRO A 11 -13.43 -5.84 -2.06
C PRO A 11 -12.67 -7.14 -1.83
N ASP A 12 -13.37 -8.27 -1.67
CA ASP A 12 -12.80 -9.58 -1.35
C ASP A 12 -11.85 -10.13 -2.42
N ILE A 13 -12.00 -9.68 -3.67
CA ILE A 13 -11.13 -10.08 -4.80
C ILE A 13 -10.24 -8.95 -5.28
N THR A 14 -10.51 -7.71 -4.86
CA THR A 14 -9.73 -6.52 -5.23
C THR A 14 -8.57 -6.30 -4.28
N TYR A 15 -8.83 -6.44 -2.98
CA TYR A 15 -7.83 -6.20 -1.94
C TYR A 15 -7.35 -7.53 -1.39
N VAL A 16 -6.12 -7.89 -1.73
CA VAL A 16 -5.44 -9.06 -1.17
C VAL A 16 -4.47 -8.59 -0.07
N PRO A 17 -4.51 -9.19 1.13
CA PRO A 17 -3.51 -8.91 2.15
C PRO A 17 -2.10 -9.23 1.64
N HIS A 18 -1.12 -8.41 2.01
CA HIS A 18 0.28 -8.72 1.77
C HIS A 18 0.93 -9.31 3.03
N ASP A 19 2.00 -10.08 2.85
CA ASP A 19 2.70 -10.75 3.95
C ASP A 19 3.80 -9.89 4.61
N TYR A 20 3.93 -8.62 4.21
CA TYR A 20 4.93 -7.71 4.78
C TYR A 20 4.41 -7.09 6.08
N PRO A 21 5.21 -7.11 7.17
CA PRO A 21 4.85 -6.42 8.40
C PRO A 21 4.69 -4.91 8.15
N GLU A 22 3.57 -4.36 8.61
CA GLU A 22 3.36 -2.93 8.60
C GLU A 22 3.99 -2.27 9.83
N ALA A 23 4.53 -1.08 9.62
CA ALA A 23 5.07 -0.22 10.66
C ALA A 23 4.53 1.20 10.50
N VAL A 24 4.42 1.90 11.63
CA VAL A 24 4.02 3.31 11.67
C VAL A 24 5.25 4.17 11.90
N PHE A 25 5.40 5.20 11.08
CA PHE A 25 6.43 6.22 11.20
C PHE A 25 5.77 7.55 11.55
N ASP A 26 6.14 8.13 12.69
CA ASP A 26 5.70 9.47 13.09
C ASP A 26 6.59 10.52 12.41
N THR A 27 5.99 11.35 11.54
CA THR A 27 6.70 12.43 10.85
C THR A 27 6.76 13.72 11.68
N GLY A 28 6.05 13.77 12.81
CA GLY A 28 5.78 14.99 13.58
C GLY A 28 4.53 15.75 13.14
N GLU A 29 3.99 15.45 11.96
CA GLU A 29 2.71 16.02 11.47
C GLU A 29 1.64 14.93 11.33
N VAL A 30 2.02 13.76 10.83
CA VAL A 30 1.12 12.63 10.60
C VAL A 30 1.80 11.31 10.95
N ALA A 31 1.01 10.35 11.43
CA ALA A 31 1.42 8.97 11.56
C ALA A 31 1.25 8.27 10.20
N LEU A 32 2.37 7.90 9.56
CA LEU A 32 2.40 7.28 8.24
C LEU A 32 2.63 5.77 8.36
N ASN A 33 1.74 4.95 7.78
CA ASN A 33 1.95 3.52 7.65
C ASN A 33 2.88 3.21 6.46
N HIS A 34 3.75 2.22 6.64
CA HIS A 34 4.62 1.72 5.58
C HIS A 34 4.91 0.24 5.79
N ALA A 35 5.34 -0.43 4.72
CA ALA A 35 5.87 -1.78 4.77
C ALA A 35 7.22 -1.80 4.05
N VAL A 36 8.14 -2.65 4.53
CA VAL A 36 9.47 -2.83 3.93
C VAL A 36 9.58 -4.25 3.37
N ALA A 37 10.01 -4.35 2.11
CA ALA A 37 10.25 -5.60 1.43
C ALA A 37 11.70 -5.68 0.91
N GLY A 38 12.26 -6.89 0.89
CA GLY A 38 13.60 -7.15 0.38
C GLY A 38 14.72 -6.91 1.40
N SER A 39 15.96 -6.80 0.89
CA SER A 39 17.16 -6.69 1.72
C SER A 39 17.53 -5.23 1.98
N GLY A 40 17.79 -4.87 3.24
CA GLY A 40 18.28 -3.54 3.64
C GLY A 40 19.71 -3.21 3.18
N SER A 41 20.43 -4.17 2.59
CA SER A 41 21.76 -3.94 2.00
C SER A 41 21.72 -3.41 0.56
N LYS A 42 20.53 -3.30 -0.05
CA LYS A 42 20.35 -2.78 -1.41
C LYS A 42 19.86 -1.32 -1.37
N PRO A 43 20.10 -0.54 -2.44
CA PRO A 43 19.48 0.77 -2.58
C PRO A 43 17.96 0.70 -2.44
N VAL A 44 17.39 1.73 -1.81
CA VAL A 44 15.95 1.80 -1.52
C VAL A 44 15.16 2.26 -2.75
N LEU A 45 14.00 1.64 -2.99
CA LEU A 45 12.97 2.12 -3.90
C LEU A 45 11.73 2.51 -3.07
N LEU A 46 11.34 3.77 -3.11
CA LEU A 46 10.14 4.27 -2.45
C LEU A 46 8.96 4.19 -3.41
N LEU A 47 7.91 3.47 -3.01
CA LEU A 47 6.64 3.39 -3.72
C LEU A 47 5.60 4.24 -2.99
N ILE A 48 5.02 5.21 -3.69
CA ILE A 48 3.93 6.04 -3.17
C ILE A 48 2.69 5.72 -4.00
N PRO A 49 1.65 5.11 -3.39
CA PRO A 49 0.42 4.83 -4.10
C PRO A 49 -0.22 6.12 -4.64
N PRO A 50 -0.93 6.06 -5.78
CA PRO A 50 -1.72 7.20 -6.22
C PRO A 50 -2.77 7.55 -5.16
N GLN A 51 -3.04 8.85 -5.00
CA GLN A 51 -4.13 9.29 -4.13
C GLN A 51 -5.45 8.72 -4.65
N ALA A 52 -6.18 7.99 -3.81
CA ALA A 52 -7.54 7.61 -4.13
C ALA A 52 -8.40 8.89 -4.16
N THR A 53 -8.90 9.26 -5.34
CA THR A 53 -9.95 10.28 -5.45
C THR A 53 -11.27 9.64 -5.00
N SER A 54 -11.88 10.20 -3.95
CA SER A 54 -13.28 9.92 -3.61
C SER A 54 -14.22 10.52 -4.63
#